data_AF-A0A1F4B565-F1
#
_entry.id   AF-A0A1F4B565-F1
#
_cell.length_a   1.000
_cell.length_b   1.000
_cell.length_c   1.000
_cell.angle_alpha   90.00
_cell.angle_beta   90.00
_cell.angle_gamma   90.00
#
_symmetry.space_group_name_H-M   'P 1'
#
loop_
_entity.id
_entity.type
_entity.pdbx_description
1 polymer ?
#
loop_
_entity_poly.entity_id
_entity_poly.type
_entity_poly.pdbx_seq_one_letter_code
_entity_poly.pdbx_strand_id
1 'polypeptide(L)' 'MISVTLRGISGAVDGKIVTMAPMIDATNQATASNLGGPLYGWRCGGTGTTVSADMLPSSCRGN' A
#
# COMPACT_ATOMS: atom_id res chain seq x y z
N MET A 1 15.26 7.92 -13.94
CA MET A 1 14.70 8.66 -12.79
C MET A 1 13.32 9.14 -13.20
N ILE A 2 12.26 8.65 -12.57
CA ILE A 2 10.88 9.11 -12.83
C ILE A 2 10.45 9.90 -11.60
N SER A 3 10.09 11.16 -11.79
CA SER A 3 9.60 12.04 -10.74
C SER A 3 8.22 12.54 -11.16
N VAL A 4 7.22 12.37 -10.30
CA VAL A 4 5.83 12.75 -10.55
C VAL A 4 5.39 13.70 -9.44
N THR A 5 4.97 14.90 -9.81
CA THR A 5 4.39 15.88 -8.88
C THR A 5 2.87 15.84 -9.01
N LEU A 6 2.20 15.30 -8.01
CA LEU A 6 0.74 15.31 -7.91
C LEU A 6 0.28 16.65 -7.32
N ARG A 7 -0.66 17.34 -7.99
CA ARG A 7 -1.29 18.58 -7.51
C ARG A 7 -2.81 18.38 -7.46
N GLY A 8 -3.49 19.06 -6.53
CA GLY A 8 -4.96 19.05 -6.44
C GLY A 8 -5.57 17.96 -5.56
N ILE A 9 -4.75 17.11 -4.93
CA ILE A 9 -5.21 16.05 -4.00
C ILE A 9 -4.78 16.35 -2.55
N SER A 10 -3.87 17.32 -2.33
CA SER A 10 -3.23 17.56 -1.03
C SER A 10 -4.23 17.72 0.12
N GLY A 11 -5.27 18.55 0.00
CA GLY A 11 -6.28 18.68 1.06
C GLY A 11 -7.04 17.39 1.42
N ALA A 12 -7.10 16.41 0.50
CA ALA A 12 -7.86 15.18 0.68
C ALA A 12 -6.99 13.99 1.15
N VAL A 13 -5.68 14.00 0.89
CA VAL A 13 -4.74 12.93 1.27
C VAL A 13 -3.66 13.34 2.24
N ASP A 14 -3.49 14.64 2.51
CA ASP A 14 -2.53 15.12 3.51
C ASP A 14 -2.88 14.54 4.89
N GLY A 15 -1.87 13.98 5.56
CA GLY A 15 -2.04 13.31 6.86
C GLY A 15 -2.79 11.97 6.80
N LYS A 16 -3.19 11.50 5.62
CA LYS A 16 -3.78 10.17 5.44
C LYS A 16 -2.69 9.12 5.23
N ILE A 17 -3.04 7.87 5.50
CA ILE A 17 -2.14 6.73 5.54
C ILE A 17 -2.57 5.74 4.46
N VAL A 18 -1.59 5.18 3.76
CA VAL A 18 -1.74 3.97 2.94
C VAL A 18 -0.90 2.88 3.58
N THR A 19 -1.54 1.77 3.95
CA THR A 19 -0.83 0.63 4.52
C THR A 19 -0.21 -0.20 3.40
N MET A 20 1.00 -0.74 3.64
CA MET A 20 1.63 -1.73 2.78
C MET A 20 1.91 -3.01 3.58
N ALA A 21 1.29 -4.11 3.19
CA ALA A 21 1.47 -5.42 3.79
C ALA A 21 2.52 -6.22 2.99
N PRO A 22 3.57 -6.74 3.64
CA PRO A 22 4.56 -7.59 2.96
C PRO A 22 3.93 -8.94 2.61
N MET A 23 4.25 -9.49 1.44
CA MET A 23 3.71 -10.76 0.94
C MET A 23 4.83 -11.75 0.68
N ILE A 24 4.66 -13.01 1.09
CA ILE A 24 5.59 -14.11 0.77
C ILE A 24 5.29 -14.77 -0.58
N ASP A 25 4.05 -14.62 -1.06
CA ASP A 25 3.61 -15.04 -2.38
C ASP A 25 2.39 -14.20 -2.82
N ALA A 26 1.64 -14.63 -3.84
CA ALA A 26 0.50 -13.89 -4.36
C ALA A 26 -0.70 -13.77 -3.40
N THR A 27 -0.82 -14.62 -2.38
CA THR A 27 -2.00 -14.68 -1.51
C THR A 27 -1.69 -14.56 -0.02
N ASN A 28 -0.47 -14.90 0.40
CA ASN A 28 -0.08 -14.97 1.80
C ASN A 28 0.71 -13.73 2.25
N GLN A 29 0.21 -13.07 3.29
CA GLN A 29 0.92 -12.00 3.98
C GLN A 29 2.07 -12.57 4.82
N ALA A 30 3.23 -11.92 4.76
CA ALA A 30 4.37 -12.27 5.58
C ALA A 30 4.10 -11.96 7.06
N THR A 31 4.61 -12.81 7.94
CA THR A 31 4.54 -12.65 9.40
C THR A 31 5.93 -12.60 10.00
N ALA A 32 6.02 -12.44 11.33
CA ALA A 32 7.30 -12.43 12.03
C ALA A 32 8.14 -13.71 11.82
N SER A 33 7.50 -14.85 11.50
CA SER A 33 8.22 -16.09 11.20
C SER A 33 8.99 -16.05 9.88
N ASN A 34 8.71 -15.08 9.00
CA ASN A 34 9.34 -14.94 7.69
C ASN A 34 10.50 -13.92 7.67
N LEU A 35 10.88 -13.36 8.83
CA LEU A 35 11.96 -12.39 8.94
C LEU A 35 13.28 -12.96 8.41
N GLY A 36 14.01 -12.13 7.65
CA GLY A 36 15.26 -12.52 6.99
C GLY A 36 15.09 -13.28 5.66
N GLY A 37 13.86 -13.65 5.29
CA GLY A 37 13.54 -14.26 4.00
C GLY A 37 13.23 -13.23 2.89
N PRO A 38 13.25 -13.66 1.61
CA PRO A 38 12.83 -12.82 0.51
C PRO A 38 11.31 -12.56 0.55
N LEU A 39 10.90 -11.36 0.15
CA LEU A 39 9.49 -11.03 -0.08
C LEU A 39 9.14 -11.16 -1.56
N TYR A 40 7.96 -11.66 -1.85
CA TYR A 40 7.39 -11.66 -3.20
C TYR A 40 7.00 -10.24 -3.65
N GLY A 41 6.43 -9.46 -2.73
CA GLY A 41 6.01 -8.09 -3.00
C GLY A 41 5.30 -7.43 -1.83
N TRP A 42 4.71 -6.28 -2.09
CA TRP A 42 3.93 -5.50 -1.13
C TRP A 42 2.52 -5.29 -1.65
N ARG A 43 1.52 -5.71 -0.87
CA ARG A 43 0.13 -5.39 -1.14
C ARG A 43 -0.22 -4.09 -0.45
N CYS A 44 -0.61 -3.08 -1.23
CA CYS A 44 -1.05 -1.80 -0.68
C CYS A 44 -2.57 -1.79 -0.44
N GLY A 45 -3.01 -1.01 0.55
CA GLY A 45 -4.42 -0.96 0.96
C GLY A 45 -4.78 -2.02 2.00
N GLY A 46 -5.96 -1.88 2.59
CA GLY A 46 -6.46 -2.74 3.67
C GLY A 46 -6.44 -2.04 5.03
N THR A 47 -6.38 -2.83 6.11
CA THR A 47 -6.51 -2.34 7.48
C THR A 47 -5.47 -1.25 7.80
N GLY A 48 -5.92 -0.15 8.38
CA GLY A 48 -5.07 1.01 8.72
C GLY A 48 -4.89 2.04 7.60
N THR A 49 -5.36 1.75 6.37
CA THR A 49 -5.43 2.76 5.31
C THR A 49 -6.54 3.75 5.62
N THR A 50 -6.23 5.05 5.62
CA THR A 50 -7.18 6.12 5.97
C THR A 50 -7.51 7.04 4.79
N VAL A 51 -6.79 6.91 3.68
CA VAL A 51 -7.21 7.46 2.38
C VAL A 51 -8.48 6.75 1.91
N SER A 52 -9.42 7.49 1.34
CA SER A 52 -10.64 6.90 0.77
C SER A 52 -10.35 6.11 -0.51
N ALA A 53 -11.08 5.02 -0.73
CA ALA A 53 -10.78 4.06 -1.79
C ALA A 53 -10.87 4.64 -3.22
N ASP A 54 -11.67 5.68 -3.43
CA ASP A 54 -11.80 6.42 -4.68
C ASP A 54 -10.50 7.17 -5.05
N MET A 55 -9.73 7.60 -4.05
CA MET A 55 -8.44 8.26 -4.21
C MET A 55 -7.26 7.29 -4.25
N LEU A 56 -7.48 6.01 -3.94
CA LEU A 56 -6.44 4.99 -4.07
C LEU A 56 -6.21 4.63 -5.55
N PRO A 57 -4.94 4.47 -5.97
CA PRO A 57 -4.62 3.76 -7.19
C PRO A 57 -5.32 2.41 -7.22
N SER A 58 -5.69 1.93 -8.41
CA SER A 58 -6.42 0.66 -8.56
C SER A 58 -5.71 -0.51 -7.87
N SER A 59 -4.38 -0.54 -7.88
CA SER A 59 -3.55 -1.54 -7.20
C SER A 59 -3.66 -1.54 -5.68
N CYS A 60 -4.15 -0.46 -5.06
CA CYS A 60 -4.23 -0.30 -3.60
C CYS A 60 -5.65 -0.38 -3.04
N ARG A 61 -6.65 -0.74 -3.85
CA ARG A 61 -8.05 -0.82 -3.40
C ARG A 61 -8.42 -2.10 -2.65
N GLY A 62 -7.45 -3.00 -2.40
CA GLY A 62 -7.66 -4.20 -1.58
C GLY A 62 -8.28 -5.39 -2.32
N ASN A 63 -7.70 -5.77 -3.48
CA ASN A 63 -7.79 -7.16 -3.96
C ASN A 63 -6.67 -7.99 -3.32
#